data_AF-A0A954XC04-F1
#
_entry.id   AF-A0A954XC04-F1
#
_cell.length_a   1.000
_cell.length_b   1.000
_cell.length_c   1.000
_cell.angle_alpha   90.00
_cell.angle_beta   90.00
_cell.angle_gamma   90.00
#
_symmetry.space_group_name_H-M   'P 1'
#
loop_
_entity.id
_entity.type
_entity.pdbx_description
1 polymer ?
#
loop_
_entity_poly.entity_id
_entity_poly.type
_entity_poly.pdbx_seq_one_letter_code
_entity_poly.pdbx_strand_id
1 'polypeptide(L)'
;MRRRRCTFVRQVRFVLLSLVAIGMLTGSAAALAAPPWQSLIPFKRRVEADPNKTYTLTEDHGPWMILAATFTSMQAEKEARDLVLEMRSRYNVPAYMHEQVYDFTEPVEGRGVDRYGRPKKMRYVNATKFSGYAVLVGEYETFDDPQAQKTLDTIKASMPRSLNPETGKWTIQRWKVVQKLRDQMNMNDERDQRGPLGAAFITRNPLLPEEYFNAGGLDSFVIDMNKGVEHSLLDNPGKYTVQVATFGGEVTVDPNKVEKLSNSRDASDKLVVAADKAHRLTLALRRRGVEAYEFHDRFASIVTVGSFNEYEAAGPDGQPAVRKDIREIIATYSARPAGIGGQAQMGIIPKTIDGISCDATPTLVEVPRRSVGAAYARTASR
;
A
#
# COMPACT_ATOMS: atom_id res chain seq x y z
N MET A 1 -91.87 -31.34 -33.62
CA MET A 1 -91.93 -32.82 -33.69
C MET A 1 -91.06 -33.39 -32.56
N ARG A 2 -91.63 -34.29 -31.75
CA ARG A 2 -91.03 -34.89 -30.53
C ARG A 2 -89.79 -35.76 -30.83
N ARG A 3 -88.83 -35.76 -29.90
CA ARG A 3 -88.15 -36.93 -29.28
C ARG A 3 -87.31 -36.42 -28.09
N ARG A 4 -87.79 -36.53 -26.84
CA ARG A 4 -87.55 -37.60 -25.83
C ARG A 4 -86.05 -37.72 -25.44
N ARG A 5 -85.68 -37.30 -24.20
CA ARG A 5 -85.33 -38.11 -22.99
C ARG A 5 -83.93 -38.76 -23.09
N CYS A 6 -83.10 -38.96 -22.08
CA CYS A 6 -83.01 -38.62 -20.65
C CYS A 6 -81.59 -39.12 -20.21
N THR A 7 -81.02 -38.47 -19.19
CA THR A 7 -80.13 -39.02 -18.13
C THR A 7 -78.84 -39.79 -18.45
N PHE A 8 -77.70 -39.22 -18.03
CA PHE A 8 -76.70 -39.83 -17.11
C PHE A 8 -75.79 -38.68 -16.59
N VAL A 9 -75.89 -38.19 -15.33
CA VAL A 9 -75.29 -38.72 -14.08
C VAL A 9 -73.76 -38.86 -14.23
N ARG A 10 -72.83 -38.36 -13.40
CA ARG A 10 -72.76 -37.54 -12.17
C ARG A 10 -71.25 -37.47 -11.82
N GLN A 11 -70.80 -36.35 -11.22
CA GLN A 11 -69.49 -36.16 -10.53
C GLN A 11 -68.29 -35.93 -11.48
N VAL A 12 -67.42 -34.92 -11.32
CA VAL A 12 -66.77 -34.44 -10.09
C VAL A 12 -66.68 -32.91 -10.04
N ARG A 13 -66.74 -32.43 -8.79
CA ARG A 13 -66.78 -31.07 -8.28
C ARG A 13 -65.54 -30.22 -8.60
N PHE A 14 -65.81 -28.92 -8.76
CA PHE A 14 -65.08 -27.78 -8.16
C PHE A 14 -63.57 -27.92 -7.98
N VAL A 15 -62.77 -27.23 -8.80
CA VAL A 15 -61.80 -26.19 -8.42
C VAL A 15 -61.33 -25.55 -9.73
N LEU A 16 -61.98 -24.48 -10.19
CA LEU A 16 -61.48 -23.66 -11.30
C LEU A 16 -62.32 -22.38 -11.42
N LEU A 17 -62.26 -21.53 -10.39
CA LEU A 17 -62.83 -20.16 -10.45
C LEU A 17 -62.16 -19.26 -9.41
N SER A 18 -60.83 -19.22 -9.45
CA SER A 18 -60.00 -18.24 -8.72
C SER A 18 -58.65 -18.01 -9.42
N LEU A 19 -58.66 -17.87 -10.74
CA LEU A 19 -57.44 -17.72 -11.56
C LEU A 19 -57.57 -16.66 -12.68
N VAL A 20 -58.41 -15.63 -12.53
CA VAL A 20 -58.57 -14.57 -13.56
C VAL A 20 -58.60 -13.14 -12.97
N ALA A 21 -58.01 -12.92 -11.79
CA ALA A 21 -57.91 -11.55 -11.24
C ALA A 21 -56.60 -11.32 -10.47
N ILE A 22 -55.46 -11.49 -11.14
CA ILE A 22 -54.21 -10.73 -10.88
C ILE A 22 -53.52 -10.63 -12.25
N GLY A 23 -53.90 -9.63 -13.02
CA GLY A 23 -53.23 -9.22 -14.24
C GLY A 23 -53.26 -7.70 -14.23
N MET A 24 -52.08 -7.08 -14.33
CA MET A 24 -51.81 -5.63 -14.18
C MET A 24 -51.50 -5.19 -12.73
N LEU A 25 -50.24 -5.40 -12.31
CA LEU A 25 -49.41 -4.50 -11.47
C LEU A 25 -48.20 -5.27 -10.88
N THR A 26 -47.20 -5.64 -11.70
CA THR A 26 -45.84 -5.94 -11.21
C THR A 26 -44.84 -5.86 -12.36
N GLY A 27 -44.46 -4.63 -12.71
CA GLY A 27 -43.35 -4.32 -13.61
C GLY A 27 -42.24 -3.60 -12.87
N SER A 28 -41.74 -4.20 -11.79
CA SER A 28 -40.45 -3.83 -11.20
C SER A 28 -39.61 -5.09 -11.22
N ALA A 29 -38.61 -5.12 -12.10
CA ALA A 29 -37.52 -6.06 -11.98
C ALA A 29 -36.83 -5.76 -10.64
N ALA A 30 -37.25 -6.48 -9.59
CA ALA A 30 -36.46 -6.55 -8.38
C ALA A 30 -35.13 -7.17 -8.79
N ALA A 31 -34.09 -6.34 -8.90
CA ALA A 31 -32.73 -6.82 -8.81
C ALA A 31 -32.67 -7.57 -7.47
N LEU A 32 -32.69 -8.90 -7.52
CA LEU A 32 -32.48 -9.73 -6.35
C LEU A 32 -31.02 -9.52 -5.95
N ALA A 33 -30.78 -8.48 -5.15
CA ALA A 33 -29.53 -8.30 -4.46
C ALA A 33 -29.32 -9.53 -3.59
N ALA A 34 -28.19 -10.22 -3.82
CA ALA A 34 -27.74 -11.34 -3.02
C ALA A 34 -27.78 -10.98 -1.53
N PRO A 35 -28.31 -11.84 -0.63
CA PRO A 35 -28.35 -11.56 0.79
C PRO A 35 -26.95 -11.27 1.36
N PRO A 36 -26.81 -10.31 2.29
CA PRO A 36 -25.52 -9.82 2.80
C PRO A 36 -24.69 -10.85 3.60
N TRP A 37 -25.21 -12.07 3.79
CA TRP A 37 -24.49 -13.19 4.39
C TRP A 37 -23.88 -14.15 3.34
N GLN A 38 -24.21 -14.01 2.05
CA GLN A 38 -23.55 -14.77 0.98
C GLN A 38 -22.07 -14.38 0.76
N SER A 39 -21.63 -13.23 1.30
CA SER A 39 -20.21 -12.82 1.37
C SER A 39 -19.40 -13.60 2.41
N LEU A 40 -20.04 -14.41 3.26
CA LEU A 40 -19.42 -15.12 4.39
C LEU A 40 -19.19 -16.62 4.13
N ILE A 41 -19.34 -17.09 2.89
CA ILE A 41 -18.99 -18.48 2.50
C ILE A 41 -17.56 -18.48 1.93
N PRO A 42 -16.56 -19.04 2.62
CA PRO A 42 -15.14 -18.89 2.28
C PRO A 42 -14.66 -19.92 1.24
N PHE A 43 -15.54 -20.35 0.33
CA PHE A 43 -15.21 -21.30 -0.75
C PHE A 43 -15.47 -20.68 -2.12
N LYS A 44 -14.40 -20.12 -2.71
CA LYS A 44 -14.20 -19.87 -4.15
C LYS A 44 -15.34 -19.16 -4.88
N ARG A 45 -15.39 -17.82 -4.79
CA ARG A 45 -15.90 -17.05 -5.93
C ARG A 45 -14.92 -17.29 -7.08
N ARG A 46 -15.37 -18.02 -8.11
CA ARG A 46 -14.52 -18.33 -9.26
C ARG A 46 -14.11 -17.02 -9.91
N VAL A 47 -12.81 -16.83 -10.13
CA VAL A 47 -12.32 -15.66 -10.83
C VAL A 47 -12.89 -15.70 -12.25
N GLU A 48 -13.44 -14.57 -12.71
CA GLU A 48 -13.98 -14.48 -14.05
C GLU A 48 -12.87 -14.74 -15.08
N ALA A 49 -13.08 -15.64 -16.03
CA ALA A 49 -12.13 -16.00 -17.07
C ALA A 49 -12.84 -16.13 -18.43
N ASP A 50 -13.26 -14.99 -18.98
CA ASP A 50 -13.84 -14.85 -20.31
C ASP A 50 -12.73 -14.63 -21.35
N PRO A 51 -12.57 -15.55 -22.33
CA PRO A 51 -11.58 -15.39 -23.40
C PRO A 51 -11.75 -14.12 -24.25
N ASN A 52 -12.93 -13.49 -24.23
CA ASN A 52 -13.21 -12.26 -24.97
C ASN A 52 -12.77 -10.99 -24.22
N LYS A 53 -12.40 -11.09 -22.94
CA LYS A 53 -11.88 -9.98 -22.14
C LYS A 53 -10.36 -9.93 -22.17
N THR A 54 -9.81 -8.72 -22.18
CA THR A 54 -8.36 -8.48 -22.24
C THR A 54 -7.69 -8.50 -20.87
N TYR A 55 -8.44 -8.24 -19.79
CA TYR A 55 -7.93 -8.14 -18.42
C TYR A 55 -6.72 -7.21 -18.30
N THR A 56 -6.80 -6.03 -18.89
CA THR A 56 -5.77 -5.00 -18.77
C THR A 56 -5.66 -4.51 -17.33
N LEU A 57 -4.43 -4.28 -16.87
CA LEU A 57 -4.17 -3.67 -15.57
C LEU A 57 -4.71 -2.23 -15.53
N THR A 58 -5.25 -1.84 -14.38
CA THR A 58 -5.74 -0.48 -14.09
C THR A 58 -5.25 -0.05 -12.70
N GLU A 59 -5.44 1.23 -12.37
CA GLU A 59 -5.12 1.79 -11.05
C GLU A 59 -6.02 1.23 -9.93
N ASP A 60 -7.22 0.74 -10.26
CA ASP A 60 -8.17 0.19 -9.29
C ASP A 60 -7.76 -1.18 -8.75
N HIS A 61 -6.83 -1.87 -9.42
CA HIS A 61 -6.32 -3.16 -8.95
C HIS A 61 -5.31 -2.99 -7.82
N GLY A 62 -5.29 -3.98 -6.93
CA GLY A 62 -4.51 -3.95 -5.69
C GLY A 62 -3.05 -3.49 -5.83
N PRO A 63 -2.52 -2.81 -4.78
CA PRO A 63 -1.24 -2.12 -4.87
C PRO A 63 -0.04 -3.04 -4.98
N TRP A 64 -0.13 -4.25 -4.41
CA TRP A 64 0.90 -5.27 -4.52
C TRP A 64 0.38 -6.46 -5.32
N MET A 65 1.23 -6.97 -6.20
CA MET A 65 0.90 -8.02 -7.16
C MET A 65 2.12 -8.92 -7.37
N ILE A 66 1.94 -10.11 -7.94
CA ILE A 66 3.04 -11.00 -8.30
C ILE A 66 3.34 -10.83 -9.78
N LEU A 67 4.55 -10.37 -10.13
CA LEU A 67 5.02 -10.44 -11.50
C LEU A 67 5.35 -11.89 -11.84
N ALA A 68 4.50 -12.53 -12.63
CA ALA A 68 4.66 -13.92 -13.02
C ALA A 68 5.65 -14.07 -14.18
N ALA A 69 5.42 -13.35 -15.28
CA ALA A 69 6.22 -13.44 -16.49
C ALA A 69 6.21 -12.14 -17.30
N THR A 70 7.20 -11.98 -18.17
CA THR A 70 7.28 -10.90 -19.15
C THR A 70 7.58 -11.44 -20.54
N PHE A 71 6.98 -10.82 -21.56
CA PHE A 71 7.06 -11.24 -22.95
C PHE A 71 7.41 -10.05 -23.85
N THR A 72 8.34 -10.24 -24.78
CA THR A 72 8.81 -9.19 -25.72
C THR A 72 8.94 -9.72 -27.16
N SER A 73 8.31 -10.86 -27.45
CA SER A 73 8.28 -11.48 -28.77
C SER A 73 7.28 -10.77 -29.71
N MET A 74 7.27 -11.15 -30.98
CA MET A 74 6.25 -10.68 -31.95
C MET A 74 4.81 -11.08 -31.60
N GLN A 75 4.60 -12.11 -30.76
CA GLN A 75 3.27 -12.54 -30.30
C GLN A 75 3.13 -12.39 -28.77
N ALA A 76 3.95 -11.51 -28.17
CA ALA A 76 4.01 -11.30 -26.73
C ALA A 76 2.64 -10.97 -26.12
N GLU A 77 1.82 -10.19 -26.82
CA GLU A 77 0.46 -9.87 -26.37
C GLU A 77 -0.39 -11.14 -26.24
N LYS A 78 -0.35 -12.00 -27.26
CA LYS A 78 -1.10 -13.27 -27.27
C LYS A 78 -0.59 -14.20 -26.17
N GLU A 79 0.72 -14.31 -25.99
CA GLU A 79 1.34 -15.11 -24.93
C GLU A 79 0.93 -14.65 -23.54
N ALA A 80 0.97 -13.34 -23.29
CA ALA A 80 0.56 -12.74 -22.04
C ALA A 80 -0.93 -13.00 -21.79
N ARG A 81 -1.78 -12.82 -22.81
CA ARG A 81 -3.22 -13.09 -22.73
C ARG A 81 -3.52 -14.57 -22.42
N ASP A 82 -2.86 -15.49 -23.10
CA ASP A 82 -3.02 -16.93 -22.88
C ASP A 82 -2.64 -17.31 -21.43
N LEU A 83 -1.54 -16.74 -20.92
CA LEU A 83 -1.11 -16.96 -19.53
C LEU A 83 -2.09 -16.34 -18.51
N VAL A 84 -2.59 -15.12 -18.75
CA VAL A 84 -3.60 -14.47 -17.90
C VAL A 84 -4.86 -15.32 -17.83
N LEU A 85 -5.37 -15.79 -18.97
CA LEU A 85 -6.55 -16.65 -19.00
C LEU A 85 -6.32 -17.97 -18.26
N GLU A 86 -5.13 -18.57 -18.39
CA GLU A 86 -4.80 -19.78 -17.65
C GLU A 86 -4.72 -19.54 -16.13
N MET A 87 -4.13 -18.43 -15.68
CA MET A 87 -4.09 -18.04 -14.27
C MET A 87 -5.49 -17.86 -13.68
N ARG A 88 -6.36 -17.18 -14.41
CA ARG A 88 -7.75 -16.91 -13.97
C ARG A 88 -8.61 -18.17 -13.99
N SER A 89 -8.51 -19.00 -15.03
CA SER A 89 -9.38 -20.17 -15.20
C SER A 89 -8.91 -21.42 -14.43
N ARG A 90 -7.62 -21.75 -14.50
CA ARG A 90 -7.04 -22.99 -13.97
C ARG A 90 -6.53 -22.81 -12.55
N TYR A 91 -5.82 -21.71 -12.30
CA TYR A 91 -5.24 -21.42 -10.98
C TYR A 91 -6.20 -20.61 -10.09
N ASN A 92 -7.30 -20.10 -10.65
CA ASN A 92 -8.34 -19.36 -9.93
C ASN A 92 -7.77 -18.17 -9.13
N VAL A 93 -6.83 -17.45 -9.73
CA VAL A 93 -6.23 -16.23 -9.18
C VAL A 93 -6.47 -15.07 -10.14
N PRO A 94 -6.80 -13.86 -9.64
CA PRO A 94 -6.86 -12.67 -10.49
C PRO A 94 -5.53 -12.50 -11.23
N ALA A 95 -5.57 -12.21 -12.52
CA ALA A 95 -4.39 -11.92 -13.30
C ALA A 95 -4.70 -10.86 -14.33
N TYR A 96 -3.69 -10.06 -14.65
CA TYR A 96 -3.80 -8.86 -15.44
C TYR A 96 -2.62 -8.72 -16.39
N MET A 97 -2.89 -8.13 -17.56
CA MET A 97 -1.88 -7.81 -18.56
C MET A 97 -1.50 -6.33 -18.45
N HIS A 98 -0.20 -6.05 -18.34
CA HIS A 98 0.35 -4.69 -18.37
C HIS A 98 1.24 -4.52 -19.61
N GLU A 99 0.95 -3.51 -20.44
CA GLU A 99 1.76 -3.17 -21.60
C GLU A 99 2.80 -2.10 -21.22
N GLN A 100 4.05 -2.33 -21.61
CA GLN A 100 5.13 -1.38 -21.48
C GLN A 100 5.77 -1.14 -22.85
N VAL A 101 5.71 0.10 -23.34
CA VAL A 101 6.40 0.50 -24.55
C VAL A 101 7.83 0.91 -24.21
N TYR A 102 8.80 0.33 -24.90
CA TYR A 102 10.21 0.67 -24.80
C TYR A 102 10.61 1.41 -26.08
N ASP A 103 11.09 2.65 -25.93
CA ASP A 103 11.59 3.46 -27.03
C ASP A 103 13.06 3.81 -26.78
N PHE A 104 13.95 3.08 -27.46
CA PHE A 104 15.40 3.31 -27.38
C PHE A 104 15.93 4.09 -28.58
N THR A 105 15.04 4.71 -29.38
CA THR A 105 15.44 5.47 -30.56
C THR A 105 15.89 6.89 -30.24
N GLU A 106 15.43 7.43 -29.11
CA GLU A 106 15.73 8.78 -28.67
C GLU A 106 17.13 8.90 -28.04
N PRO A 107 17.82 10.05 -28.22
CA PRO A 107 19.06 10.34 -27.50
C PRO A 107 18.82 10.43 -26.00
N VAL A 108 19.69 9.82 -25.21
CA VAL A 108 19.66 9.87 -23.74
C VAL A 108 20.79 10.72 -23.19
N GLU A 109 20.54 11.41 -22.08
CA GLU A 109 21.59 12.12 -21.36
C GLU A 109 22.51 11.12 -20.65
N GLY A 110 23.78 11.15 -21.02
CA GLY A 110 24.83 10.34 -20.42
C GLY A 110 25.55 11.06 -19.30
N ARG A 111 26.31 10.30 -18.53
CA ARG A 111 27.16 10.86 -17.47
C ARG A 111 28.29 11.71 -18.08
N GLY A 112 28.49 12.90 -17.53
CA GLY A 112 29.55 13.84 -17.89
C GLY A 112 29.08 14.99 -18.79
N VAL A 113 30.00 15.92 -19.05
CA VAL A 113 29.77 17.09 -19.89
C VAL A 113 30.58 17.00 -21.18
N ASP A 114 30.08 17.63 -22.25
CA ASP A 114 30.83 17.80 -23.48
C ASP A 114 31.88 18.92 -23.35
N ARG A 115 32.61 19.18 -24.45
CA ARG A 115 33.63 20.22 -24.52
C ARG A 115 33.09 21.65 -24.31
N TYR A 116 31.77 21.82 -24.31
CA TYR A 116 31.06 23.09 -24.14
C TYR A 116 30.30 23.15 -22.80
N GLY A 117 30.54 22.20 -21.89
CA GLY A 117 29.92 22.14 -20.57
C GLY A 117 28.46 21.66 -20.57
N ARG A 118 27.93 21.15 -21.69
CA ARG A 118 26.55 20.66 -21.78
C ARG A 118 26.48 19.16 -21.43
N PRO A 119 25.35 18.65 -20.90
CA PRO A 119 25.18 17.21 -20.66
C PRO A 119 25.48 16.40 -21.92
N LYS A 120 26.30 15.36 -21.77
CA LYS A 120 26.75 14.52 -22.89
C LYS A 120 25.58 13.71 -23.44
N LYS A 121 25.18 13.93 -24.69
CA LYS A 121 24.17 13.10 -25.36
C LYS A 121 24.76 11.75 -25.79
N MET A 122 24.07 10.67 -25.46
CA MET A 122 24.38 9.29 -25.84
C MET A 122 23.21 8.68 -26.62
N ARG A 123 23.45 7.56 -27.28
CA ARG A 123 22.41 6.76 -27.95
C ARG A 123 22.54 5.30 -27.55
N TYR A 124 21.44 4.58 -27.49
CA TYR A 124 21.48 3.14 -27.33
C TYR A 124 22.16 2.50 -28.55
N VAL A 125 23.00 1.49 -28.31
CA VAL A 125 23.69 0.74 -29.38
C VAL A 125 22.67 0.10 -30.32
N ASN A 126 21.59 -0.41 -29.74
CA ASN A 126 20.43 -0.94 -30.46
C ASN A 126 19.27 0.05 -30.32
N ALA A 127 19.12 0.93 -31.31
CA ALA A 127 18.01 1.87 -31.39
C ALA A 127 16.75 1.16 -31.90
N THR A 128 16.03 0.50 -31.00
CA THR A 128 14.79 -0.21 -31.33
C THR A 128 13.64 0.28 -30.46
N LYS A 129 12.44 0.24 -31.05
CA LYS A 129 11.18 0.47 -30.37
C LYS A 129 10.37 -0.82 -30.36
N PHE A 130 9.91 -1.25 -29.20
CA PHE A 130 9.08 -2.45 -29.08
C PHE A 130 8.18 -2.37 -27.83
N SER A 131 7.04 -3.08 -27.87
CA SER A 131 6.18 -3.30 -26.70
C SER A 131 6.58 -4.58 -25.98
N GLY A 132 6.62 -4.53 -24.66
CA GLY A 132 6.67 -5.70 -23.79
C GLY A 132 5.38 -5.85 -22.99
N TYR A 133 5.00 -7.08 -22.69
CA TYR A 133 3.80 -7.39 -21.90
C TYR A 133 4.20 -8.13 -20.62
N ALA A 134 3.73 -7.64 -19.49
CA ALA A 134 3.90 -8.25 -18.18
C ALA A 134 2.59 -8.90 -17.72
N VAL A 135 2.69 -10.07 -17.09
CA VAL A 135 1.57 -10.76 -16.46
C VAL A 135 1.69 -10.62 -14.95
N LEU A 136 0.77 -9.87 -14.36
CA LEU A 136 0.69 -9.57 -12.93
C LEU A 136 -0.46 -10.37 -12.32
N VAL A 137 -0.22 -11.03 -11.18
CA VAL A 137 -1.13 -12.00 -10.58
C VAL A 137 -1.43 -11.64 -9.13
N GLY A 138 -2.70 -11.69 -8.77
CA GLY A 138 -3.21 -11.35 -7.45
C GLY A 138 -3.26 -9.85 -7.20
N GLU A 139 -3.96 -9.51 -6.12
CA GLU A 139 -4.15 -8.15 -5.64
C GLU A 139 -4.02 -8.20 -4.13
N TYR A 140 -3.02 -7.52 -3.59
CA TYR A 140 -2.66 -7.58 -2.18
C TYR A 140 -2.43 -6.17 -1.63
N GLU A 141 -2.74 -5.98 -0.35
CA GLU A 141 -2.67 -4.67 0.29
C GLU A 141 -1.24 -4.30 0.70
N THR A 142 -0.42 -5.30 1.04
CA THR A 142 0.94 -5.11 1.55
C THR A 142 1.92 -6.06 0.85
N PHE A 143 3.21 -5.71 0.89
CA PHE A 143 4.29 -6.53 0.33
C PHE A 143 4.40 -7.89 1.04
N ASP A 144 4.24 -7.91 2.37
CA ASP A 144 4.41 -9.08 3.22
C ASP A 144 3.08 -9.82 3.51
N ASP A 145 2.06 -9.61 2.68
CA ASP A 145 0.76 -10.28 2.84
C ASP A 145 0.96 -11.82 2.84
N PRO A 146 0.55 -12.55 3.91
CA PRO A 146 0.72 -14.01 3.98
C PRO A 146 0.06 -14.76 2.82
N GLN A 147 -1.06 -14.24 2.30
CA GLN A 147 -1.74 -14.80 1.13
C GLN A 147 -0.95 -14.52 -0.15
N ALA A 148 -0.30 -13.36 -0.27
CA ALA A 148 0.60 -13.07 -1.39
C ALA A 148 1.77 -14.04 -1.42
N GLN A 149 2.40 -14.28 -0.28
CA GLN A 149 3.54 -15.21 -0.19
C GLN A 149 3.14 -16.65 -0.54
N LYS A 150 2.00 -17.13 -0.03
CA LYS A 150 1.48 -18.47 -0.37
C LYS A 150 1.13 -18.59 -1.85
N THR A 151 0.56 -17.54 -2.44
CA THR A 151 0.22 -17.52 -3.86
C THR A 151 1.48 -17.47 -4.72
N LEU A 152 2.50 -16.70 -4.31
CA LEU A 152 3.80 -16.64 -4.96
C LEU A 152 4.47 -18.02 -5.02
N ASP A 153 4.48 -18.75 -3.92
CA ASP A 153 5.06 -20.09 -3.87
C ASP A 153 4.30 -21.07 -4.78
N THR A 154 2.97 -20.96 -4.82
CA THR A 154 2.12 -21.73 -5.75
C THR A 154 2.43 -21.41 -7.21
N ILE A 155 2.57 -20.12 -7.55
CA ILE A 155 2.91 -19.66 -8.91
C ILE A 155 4.31 -20.14 -9.30
N LYS A 156 5.30 -20.02 -8.41
CA LYS A 156 6.67 -20.47 -8.65
C LYS A 156 6.79 -21.96 -8.92
N ALA A 157 5.94 -22.77 -8.29
CA ALA A 157 5.87 -24.22 -8.51
C ALA A 157 4.96 -24.62 -9.69
N SER A 158 4.19 -23.67 -10.26
CA SER A 158 3.20 -23.98 -11.28
C SER A 158 3.83 -24.33 -12.64
N MET A 159 3.13 -25.19 -13.40
CA MET A 159 3.44 -25.55 -14.78
C MET A 159 2.28 -25.16 -15.72
N PRO A 160 2.18 -23.87 -16.11
CA PRO A 160 1.19 -23.41 -17.07
C PRO A 160 1.39 -24.09 -18.43
N ARG A 161 0.30 -24.56 -19.05
CA ARG A 161 0.32 -25.14 -20.40
C ARG A 161 0.77 -24.13 -21.44
N SER A 162 0.39 -22.88 -21.27
CA SER A 162 0.83 -21.73 -22.07
C SER A 162 2.35 -21.56 -22.11
N LEU A 163 3.09 -22.15 -21.15
CA LEU A 163 4.55 -22.07 -21.04
C LEU A 163 5.26 -23.42 -21.23
N ASN A 164 4.55 -24.48 -21.62
CA ASN A 164 5.16 -25.81 -21.74
C ASN A 164 6.05 -25.91 -23.00
N PRO A 165 7.38 -26.14 -22.85
CA PRO A 165 8.31 -26.24 -23.98
C PRO A 165 8.02 -27.40 -24.94
N GLU A 166 7.34 -28.47 -24.51
CA GLU A 166 6.98 -29.60 -25.38
C GLU A 166 5.92 -29.23 -26.43
N THR A 167 5.16 -28.15 -26.19
CA THR A 167 4.14 -27.65 -27.14
C THR A 167 4.70 -26.65 -28.16
N GLY A 168 6.02 -26.42 -28.16
CA GLY A 168 6.74 -25.90 -29.32
C GLY A 168 6.58 -24.41 -29.62
N LYS A 169 6.10 -23.57 -28.69
CA LYS A 169 6.11 -22.11 -28.86
C LYS A 169 6.52 -21.41 -27.58
N TRP A 170 7.59 -20.62 -27.70
CA TRP A 170 8.04 -19.51 -26.83
C TRP A 170 9.32 -19.66 -26.04
N THR A 171 9.95 -18.48 -25.96
CA THR A 171 11.28 -18.24 -25.46
C THR A 171 11.14 -17.23 -24.35
N ILE A 172 10.97 -17.70 -23.10
CA ILE A 172 11.34 -16.88 -21.97
C ILE A 172 12.88 -16.78 -22.03
N GLN A 173 13.41 -15.84 -22.82
CA GLN A 173 14.85 -15.74 -23.11
C GLN A 173 15.68 -15.58 -21.84
N ARG A 174 15.13 -14.87 -20.83
CA ARG A 174 15.78 -14.75 -19.52
C ARG A 174 15.76 -16.06 -18.71
N TRP A 175 14.69 -16.84 -18.77
CA TRP A 175 14.58 -18.11 -18.03
C TRP A 175 15.49 -19.19 -18.61
N LYS A 176 15.57 -19.33 -19.94
CA LYS A 176 16.49 -20.31 -20.54
C LYS A 176 17.96 -20.00 -20.24
N VAL A 177 18.32 -18.72 -20.12
CA VAL A 177 19.66 -18.27 -19.71
C VAL A 177 19.90 -18.54 -18.22
N VAL A 178 18.94 -18.21 -17.35
CA VAL A 178 19.03 -18.48 -15.92
C VAL A 178 19.04 -20.00 -15.61
N GLN A 179 18.23 -20.79 -16.31
CA GLN A 179 18.25 -22.26 -16.24
C GLN A 179 19.59 -22.82 -16.70
N LYS A 180 20.09 -22.43 -17.88
CA LYS A 180 21.40 -22.91 -18.37
C LYS A 180 22.54 -22.57 -17.42
N LEU A 181 22.56 -21.35 -16.88
CA LEU A 181 23.56 -20.95 -15.89
C LEU A 181 23.44 -21.77 -14.60
N ARG A 182 22.22 -22.12 -14.18
CA ARG A 182 21.94 -22.91 -12.98
C ARG A 182 22.32 -24.40 -13.16
N ASP A 183 21.98 -24.99 -14.30
CA ASP A 183 22.35 -26.37 -14.67
C ASP A 183 23.88 -26.54 -14.76
N GLN A 184 24.58 -25.50 -15.21
CA GLN A 184 26.06 -25.50 -15.27
C GLN A 184 26.73 -25.36 -13.90
N MET A 185 26.02 -24.88 -12.87
CA MET A 185 26.58 -24.64 -11.53
C MET A 185 26.36 -25.81 -10.55
N ASN A 186 25.79 -26.95 -10.97
CA ASN A 186 25.60 -28.16 -10.14
C ASN A 186 25.02 -27.89 -8.74
N MET A 187 24.15 -26.89 -8.60
CA MET A 187 23.51 -26.57 -7.33
C MET A 187 22.39 -27.57 -7.05
N ASN A 188 22.73 -28.65 -6.35
CA ASN A 188 21.77 -29.53 -5.69
C ASN A 188 21.18 -28.79 -4.49
N ASP A 189 19.93 -28.36 -4.59
CA ASP A 189 19.21 -27.72 -3.50
C ASP A 189 17.71 -28.02 -3.67
N GLU A 190 16.93 -27.97 -2.58
CA GLU A 190 15.47 -28.20 -2.48
C GLU A 190 14.57 -27.41 -3.48
N ARG A 191 15.18 -26.62 -4.37
CA ARG A 191 14.59 -25.75 -5.41
C ARG A 191 14.33 -26.46 -6.74
N ASP A 192 14.44 -27.78 -6.79
CA ASP A 192 14.08 -28.63 -7.95
C ASP A 192 12.56 -28.71 -8.22
N GLN A 193 11.74 -28.15 -7.33
CA GLN A 193 10.29 -28.09 -7.48
C GLN A 193 9.78 -26.82 -8.19
N ARG A 194 10.67 -25.96 -8.69
CA ARG A 194 10.28 -24.68 -9.34
C ARG A 194 9.97 -24.88 -10.82
N GLY A 195 8.78 -24.48 -11.24
CA GLY A 195 8.31 -24.49 -12.63
C GLY A 195 8.84 -23.30 -13.46
N PRO A 196 8.33 -23.09 -14.69
CA PRO A 196 8.76 -22.00 -15.59
C PRO A 196 8.57 -20.59 -15.00
N LEU A 197 7.74 -20.44 -13.97
CA LEU A 197 7.52 -19.20 -13.24
C LEU A 197 8.35 -19.10 -11.95
N GLY A 198 9.40 -19.91 -11.79
CA GLY A 198 10.25 -19.94 -10.60
C GLY A 198 10.95 -18.62 -10.25
N ALA A 199 11.04 -17.70 -11.22
CA ALA A 199 11.59 -16.35 -11.07
C ALA A 199 10.53 -15.28 -10.71
N ALA A 200 9.26 -15.66 -10.54
CA ALA A 200 8.20 -14.73 -10.14
C ALA A 200 8.55 -14.05 -8.80
N PHE A 201 8.10 -12.81 -8.61
CA PHE A 201 8.32 -12.04 -7.39
C PHE A 201 7.19 -11.04 -7.15
N ILE A 202 7.02 -10.61 -5.91
CA ILE A 202 6.04 -9.57 -5.54
C ILE A 202 6.58 -8.21 -5.97
N THR A 203 5.74 -7.44 -6.65
CA THR A 203 6.01 -6.10 -7.17
C THR A 203 4.83 -5.18 -6.89
N ARG A 204 5.04 -3.89 -7.09
CA ARG A 204 4.04 -2.84 -7.02
C ARG A 204 3.17 -2.83 -8.29
N ASN A 205 1.94 -2.34 -8.19
CA ASN A 205 1.15 -1.95 -9.36
C ASN A 205 1.87 -0.79 -10.06
N PRO A 206 2.41 -0.97 -11.29
CA PRO A 206 3.20 0.05 -11.99
C PRO A 206 2.40 1.29 -12.40
N LEU A 207 1.06 1.24 -12.35
CA LEU A 207 0.20 2.39 -12.65
C LEU A 207 -0.02 3.29 -11.43
N LEU A 208 0.31 2.82 -10.23
CA LEU A 208 0.22 3.63 -9.02
C LEU A 208 1.47 4.50 -8.85
N PRO A 209 1.31 5.75 -8.38
CA PRO A 209 2.42 6.68 -8.19
C PRO A 209 3.41 6.16 -7.14
N GLU A 210 4.70 6.50 -7.28
CA GLU A 210 5.74 6.00 -6.36
C GLU A 210 5.49 6.45 -4.91
N GLU A 211 4.90 7.63 -4.74
CA GLU A 211 4.46 8.19 -3.46
C GLU A 211 3.47 7.28 -2.72
N TYR A 212 2.68 6.50 -3.46
CA TYR A 212 1.79 5.49 -2.87
C TYR A 212 2.57 4.45 -2.05
N PHE A 213 3.79 4.13 -2.50
CA PHE A 213 4.65 3.07 -1.94
C PHE A 213 5.84 3.59 -1.13
N ASN A 214 6.11 4.89 -1.17
CA ASN A 214 7.19 5.54 -0.42
C ASN A 214 6.85 5.73 1.07
N ALA A 215 5.62 5.40 1.48
CA ALA A 215 5.34 5.19 2.89
C ALA A 215 5.75 3.75 3.24
N GLY A 216 6.90 3.60 3.92
CA GLY A 216 6.99 2.55 4.93
C GLY A 216 5.80 2.75 5.85
N GLY A 217 4.72 2.00 5.61
CA GLY A 217 3.48 2.19 6.31
C GLY A 217 3.75 2.11 7.80
N LEU A 218 3.27 3.09 8.56
CA LEU A 218 3.35 3.06 10.01
C LEU A 218 2.93 1.69 10.53
N ASP A 219 3.75 1.13 11.41
CA ASP A 219 3.49 -0.17 12.03
C ASP A 219 2.08 -0.19 12.65
N SER A 220 1.33 -1.26 12.41
CA SER A 220 -0.05 -1.42 12.93
C SER A 220 -0.16 -1.17 14.44
N PHE A 221 0.85 -1.58 15.21
CA PHE A 221 0.91 -1.32 16.64
C PHE A 221 1.00 0.18 16.94
N VAL A 222 1.80 0.91 16.17
CA VAL A 222 1.94 2.37 16.31
C VAL A 222 0.65 3.09 15.91
N ILE A 223 -0.01 2.64 14.84
CA ILE A 223 -1.32 3.16 14.46
C ILE A 223 -2.33 2.97 15.61
N ASP A 224 -2.33 1.80 16.23
CA ASP A 224 -3.26 1.47 17.32
C ASP A 224 -3.05 2.33 18.57
N MET A 225 -1.80 2.64 18.94
CA MET A 225 -1.50 3.54 20.07
C MET A 225 -1.99 4.98 19.85
N ASN A 226 -2.17 5.39 18.60
CA ASN A 226 -2.62 6.73 18.23
C ASN A 226 -4.13 6.77 17.90
N LYS A 227 -4.86 5.66 18.04
CA LYS A 227 -6.32 5.64 17.82
C LYS A 227 -7.04 6.37 18.95
N GLY A 228 -7.99 7.24 18.60
CA GLY A 228 -8.83 7.95 19.58
C GLY A 228 -8.15 9.15 20.24
N VAL A 229 -6.91 9.46 19.86
CA VAL A 229 -6.20 10.68 20.25
C VAL A 229 -6.83 11.88 19.54
N GLU A 230 -7.27 12.88 20.30
CA GLU A 230 -8.03 14.03 19.78
C GLU A 230 -7.22 14.89 18.79
N HIS A 231 -5.93 15.06 19.05
CA HIS A 231 -5.03 15.86 18.23
C HIS A 231 -3.85 15.01 17.73
N SER A 232 -4.15 13.85 17.13
CA SER A 232 -3.12 12.95 16.63
C SER A 232 -2.32 13.59 15.49
N LEU A 233 -0.99 13.45 15.51
CA LEU A 233 -0.13 13.83 14.41
C LEU A 233 -0.47 13.07 13.11
N LEU A 234 -1.08 11.88 13.23
CA LEU A 234 -1.54 11.11 12.08
C LEU A 234 -2.66 11.80 11.29
N ASP A 235 -3.32 12.79 11.89
CA ASP A 235 -4.38 13.59 11.28
C ASP A 235 -3.88 14.97 10.81
N ASN A 236 -2.58 15.26 10.96
CA ASN A 236 -1.97 16.50 10.46
C ASN A 236 -1.94 16.50 8.91
N PRO A 237 -2.51 17.53 8.24
CA PRO A 237 -2.60 17.56 6.79
C PRO A 237 -1.26 17.90 6.10
N GLY A 238 -0.30 18.51 6.80
CA GLY A 238 0.99 18.94 6.25
C GLY A 238 1.98 17.80 6.01
N LYS A 239 2.99 18.03 5.17
CA LYS A 239 4.13 17.11 4.98
C LYS A 239 5.16 17.20 6.11
N TYR A 240 5.28 18.37 6.73
CA TYR A 240 6.25 18.68 7.77
C TYR A 240 5.58 19.34 8.97
N THR A 241 6.19 19.19 10.13
CA THR A 241 5.79 19.81 11.41
C THR A 241 7.05 20.05 12.26
N VAL A 242 6.96 20.88 13.30
CA VAL A 242 8.10 21.11 14.21
C VAL A 242 7.88 20.33 15.50
N GLN A 243 8.73 19.35 15.79
CA GLN A 243 8.76 18.65 17.07
C GLN A 243 9.31 19.57 18.16
N VAL A 244 8.51 19.82 19.20
CA VAL A 244 8.83 20.76 20.28
C VAL A 244 9.07 20.06 21.61
N ALA A 245 8.64 18.80 21.76
CA ALA A 245 8.89 18.03 22.98
C ALA A 245 8.97 16.53 22.69
N THR A 246 9.84 15.85 23.43
CA THR A 246 10.03 14.41 23.41
C THR A 246 9.97 13.86 24.82
N PHE A 247 9.05 12.93 25.07
CA PHE A 247 8.92 12.23 26.34
C PHE A 247 9.25 10.75 26.11
N GLY A 248 10.49 10.37 26.40
CA GLY A 248 10.96 9.00 26.25
C GLY A 248 10.54 8.07 27.40
N GLY A 249 10.30 6.81 27.06
CA GLY A 249 10.53 5.66 27.93
C GLY A 249 12.03 5.35 28.04
N GLU A 250 12.43 4.45 28.92
CA GLU A 250 13.85 4.15 29.19
C GLU A 250 14.55 3.53 27.96
N VAL A 251 15.33 4.35 27.23
CA VAL A 251 16.17 3.89 26.11
C VAL A 251 17.46 3.32 26.68
N THR A 252 17.54 1.99 26.73
CA THR A 252 18.80 1.29 27.08
C THR A 252 19.48 0.81 25.81
N VAL A 253 20.74 1.19 25.61
CA VAL A 253 21.55 0.84 24.41
C VAL A 253 22.11 -0.60 24.48
N ASP A 254 21.93 -1.30 25.61
CA ASP A 254 22.38 -2.67 25.83
C ASP A 254 21.32 -3.69 25.33
N PRO A 255 21.60 -4.45 24.24
CA PRO A 255 20.65 -5.38 23.63
C PRO A 255 20.10 -6.43 24.61
N ASN A 256 20.89 -6.85 25.60
CA ASN A 256 20.50 -7.87 26.58
C ASN A 256 19.57 -7.32 27.68
N LYS A 257 19.54 -6.00 27.87
CA LYS A 257 18.62 -5.32 28.79
C LYS A 257 17.32 -4.90 28.09
N VAL A 258 17.35 -4.66 26.78
CA VAL A 258 16.16 -4.32 25.97
C VAL A 258 15.08 -5.41 26.09
N GLU A 259 15.47 -6.68 26.05
CA GLU A 259 14.54 -7.82 26.15
C GLU A 259 13.94 -8.01 27.57
N LYS A 260 14.66 -7.55 28.61
CA LYS A 260 14.19 -7.59 30.00
C LYS A 260 13.33 -6.39 30.36
N LEU A 261 13.61 -5.23 29.77
CA LEU A 261 12.86 -3.98 29.99
C LEU A 261 11.50 -4.00 29.29
N SER A 262 11.40 -4.57 28.09
CA SER A 262 10.14 -4.71 27.35
C SER A 262 9.07 -5.52 28.10
N ASN A 263 9.50 -6.41 29.01
CA ASN A 263 8.64 -7.28 29.82
C ASN A 263 8.43 -6.79 31.26
N SER A 264 8.89 -5.59 31.61
CA SER A 264 8.81 -5.05 32.98
C SER A 264 7.62 -4.11 33.16
N ARG A 265 6.95 -4.17 34.32
CA ARG A 265 5.85 -3.25 34.68
C ARG A 265 6.31 -1.79 34.73
N ASP A 266 7.54 -1.54 35.20
CA ASP A 266 8.10 -0.20 35.35
C ASP A 266 8.29 0.53 34.00
N ALA A 267 8.58 -0.19 32.91
CA ALA A 267 8.67 0.39 31.57
C ALA A 267 7.29 0.81 31.03
N SER A 268 6.25 0.00 31.28
CA SER A 268 4.86 0.32 30.95
C SER A 268 4.39 1.59 31.67
N ASP A 269 4.69 1.71 32.96
CA ASP A 269 4.27 2.87 33.76
C ASP A 269 4.93 4.17 33.29
N LYS A 270 6.21 4.14 32.89
CA LYS A 270 6.90 5.32 32.35
C LYS A 270 6.37 5.76 30.98
N LEU A 271 6.00 4.83 30.10
CA LEU A 271 5.40 5.15 28.80
C LEU A 271 3.99 5.76 28.97
N VAL A 272 3.21 5.28 29.94
CA VAL A 272 1.93 5.89 30.30
C VAL A 272 2.13 7.33 30.79
N VAL A 273 3.14 7.58 31.62
CA VAL A 273 3.48 8.95 32.07
C VAL A 273 3.95 9.83 30.91
N ALA A 274 4.71 9.28 29.96
CA ALA A 274 5.13 10.01 28.76
C ALA A 274 3.94 10.42 27.89
N ALA A 275 2.98 9.50 27.70
CA ALA A 275 1.74 9.77 26.97
C ALA A 275 0.89 10.85 27.66
N ASP A 276 0.71 10.79 29.00
CA ASP A 276 -0.02 11.82 29.76
C ASP A 276 0.63 13.20 29.61
N LYS A 277 1.95 13.28 29.68
CA LYS A 277 2.69 14.54 29.48
C LYS A 277 2.52 15.10 28.07
N ALA A 278 2.62 14.26 27.05
CA ALA A 278 2.40 14.66 25.66
C ALA A 278 0.98 15.21 25.46
N HIS A 279 0.00 14.52 26.02
CA HIS A 279 -1.41 14.90 25.93
C HIS A 279 -1.69 16.24 26.61
N ARG A 280 -1.24 16.40 27.86
CA ARG A 280 -1.41 17.65 28.61
C ARG A 280 -0.71 18.83 27.95
N LEU A 281 0.49 18.63 27.40
CA LEU A 281 1.22 19.67 26.68
C LEU A 281 0.48 20.07 25.40
N THR A 282 -0.01 19.09 24.63
CA THR A 282 -0.76 19.32 23.40
C THR A 282 -2.05 20.09 23.68
N LEU A 283 -2.81 19.71 24.70
CA LEU A 283 -4.00 20.45 25.13
C LEU A 283 -3.66 21.86 25.65
N ALA A 284 -2.55 22.04 26.36
CA ALA A 284 -2.12 23.37 26.81
C ALA A 284 -1.77 24.30 25.63
N LEU A 285 -1.11 23.76 24.59
CA LEU A 285 -0.81 24.49 23.36
C LEU A 285 -2.10 24.83 22.60
N ARG A 286 -3.00 23.87 22.42
CA ARG A 286 -4.28 24.05 21.72
C ARG A 286 -5.18 25.07 22.41
N ARG A 287 -5.26 25.06 23.74
CA ARG A 287 -5.97 26.09 24.53
C ARG A 287 -5.42 27.50 24.32
N ARG A 288 -4.17 27.64 23.90
CA ARG A 288 -3.53 28.93 23.57
C ARG A 288 -3.63 29.29 22.08
N GLY A 289 -4.45 28.55 21.31
CA GLY A 289 -4.65 28.77 19.88
C GLY A 289 -3.49 28.28 19.01
N VAL A 290 -2.58 27.46 19.54
CA VAL A 290 -1.47 26.88 18.77
C VAL A 290 -1.94 25.58 18.12
N GLU A 291 -1.67 25.44 16.83
CA GLU A 291 -1.89 24.19 16.11
C GLU A 291 -0.84 23.14 16.55
N ALA A 292 -1.17 22.30 17.53
CA ALA A 292 -0.27 21.29 18.09
C ALA A 292 -0.81 19.86 17.95
N TYR A 293 0.09 18.90 17.78
CA TYR A 293 -0.26 17.50 17.59
C TYR A 293 0.55 16.62 18.55
N GLU A 294 -0.01 15.48 18.93
CA GLU A 294 0.71 14.45 19.68
C GLU A 294 0.85 13.16 18.89
N PHE A 295 1.93 12.44 19.13
CA PHE A 295 2.21 11.17 18.51
C PHE A 295 2.90 10.23 19.49
N HIS A 296 2.41 9.00 19.55
CA HIS A 296 2.99 7.95 20.39
C HIS A 296 3.67 6.91 19.51
N ASP A 297 4.94 6.62 19.78
CA ASP A 297 5.66 5.49 19.18
C ASP A 297 6.04 4.45 20.25
N ARG A 298 6.80 3.43 19.86
CA ARG A 298 7.17 2.31 20.75
C ARG A 298 8.04 2.72 21.93
N PHE A 299 8.71 3.86 21.85
CA PHE A 299 9.77 4.27 22.76
C PHE A 299 9.51 5.63 23.40
N ALA A 300 8.68 6.47 22.80
CA ALA A 300 8.46 7.84 23.21
C ALA A 300 7.08 8.36 22.79
N SER A 301 6.67 9.45 23.44
CA SER A 301 5.58 10.30 23.00
C SER A 301 6.16 11.67 22.64
N ILE A 302 5.79 12.20 21.48
CA ILE A 302 6.26 13.50 21.01
C ILE A 302 5.09 14.48 20.88
N VAL A 303 5.42 15.77 20.95
CA VAL A 303 4.50 16.87 20.65
C VAL A 303 5.09 17.73 19.54
N THR A 304 4.29 18.03 18.54
CA THR A 304 4.68 18.85 17.40
C THR A 304 3.77 20.06 17.24
N VAL A 305 4.25 21.07 16.52
CA VAL A 305 3.55 22.33 16.24
C VAL A 305 3.58 22.65 14.76
N GLY A 306 2.42 23.01 14.23
CA GLY A 306 2.20 23.46 12.85
C GLY A 306 2.04 22.33 11.84
N SER A 307 1.57 22.73 10.66
CA SER A 307 1.32 21.88 9.50
C SER A 307 1.84 22.57 8.24
N PHE A 308 2.88 22.03 7.61
CA PHE A 308 3.56 22.65 6.47
C PHE A 308 3.69 21.69 5.30
N ASN A 309 3.41 22.12 4.07
CA ASN A 309 3.65 21.30 2.88
C ASN A 309 5.07 21.44 2.31
N GLU A 310 5.72 22.54 2.62
CA GLU A 310 7.07 22.89 2.17
C GLU A 310 7.79 23.54 3.34
N TYR A 311 9.08 23.26 3.52
CA TYR A 311 9.90 23.86 4.57
C TYR A 311 10.99 24.79 4.04
N GLU A 312 11.31 24.73 2.74
CA GLU A 312 12.32 25.57 2.09
C GLU A 312 11.68 26.81 1.46
N ALA A 313 12.44 27.90 1.44
CA ALA A 313 12.15 29.14 0.74
C ALA A 313 13.45 29.71 0.16
N ALA A 314 13.34 30.54 -0.88
CA ALA A 314 14.48 31.28 -1.40
C ALA A 314 15.04 32.23 -0.31
N GLY A 315 16.27 32.00 0.10
CA GLY A 315 16.99 32.87 1.03
C GLY A 315 17.37 34.21 0.39
N PRO A 316 17.87 35.17 1.19
CA PRO A 316 18.31 36.48 0.69
C PRO A 316 19.33 36.41 -0.45
N ASP A 317 20.15 35.35 -0.47
CA ASP A 317 21.21 35.12 -1.46
C ASP A 317 20.82 34.10 -2.55
N GLY A 318 19.53 33.76 -2.67
CA GLY A 318 19.02 32.75 -3.60
C GLY A 318 19.30 31.29 -3.21
N GLN A 319 19.97 31.06 -2.08
CA GLN A 319 20.19 29.72 -1.52
C GLN A 319 18.94 29.20 -0.81
N PRO A 320 18.66 27.88 -0.80
CA PRO A 320 17.57 27.29 -0.03
C PRO A 320 17.73 27.61 1.45
N ALA A 321 16.71 28.17 2.08
CA ALA A 321 16.66 28.48 3.50
C ALA A 321 15.34 28.01 4.11
N VAL A 322 15.35 27.61 5.39
CA VAL A 322 14.11 27.26 6.10
C VAL A 322 13.15 28.44 6.10
N ARG A 323 11.86 28.22 5.87
CA ARG A 323 10.84 29.28 5.90
C ARG A 323 10.84 30.04 7.24
N LYS A 324 10.44 31.32 7.19
CA LYS A 324 10.47 32.22 8.35
C LYS A 324 9.53 31.78 9.47
N ASP A 325 8.31 31.36 9.11
CA ASP A 325 7.30 30.83 10.03
C ASP A 325 7.81 29.61 10.84
N ILE A 326 8.46 28.66 10.18
CA ILE A 326 9.07 27.48 10.82
C ILE A 326 10.21 27.90 11.76
N ARG A 327 11.08 28.82 11.31
CA ARG A 327 12.17 29.36 12.14
C ARG A 327 11.65 30.07 13.39
N GLU A 328 10.55 30.82 13.29
CA GLU A 328 9.92 31.48 14.42
C GLU A 328 9.35 30.49 15.44
N ILE A 329 8.74 29.39 14.98
CA ILE A 329 8.28 28.31 15.86
C ILE A 329 9.47 27.70 16.60
N ILE A 330 10.53 27.31 15.88
CA ILE A 330 11.74 26.74 16.50
C ILE A 330 12.28 27.71 17.56
N ALA A 331 12.47 28.98 17.22
CA ALA A 331 12.97 29.99 18.18
C ALA A 331 12.04 30.21 19.38
N THR A 332 10.73 30.08 19.21
CA THR A 332 9.72 30.27 20.27
C THR A 332 9.78 29.16 21.32
N TYR A 333 10.03 27.92 20.89
CA TYR A 333 10.05 26.74 21.76
C TYR A 333 11.47 26.30 22.16
N SER A 334 12.50 26.85 21.54
CA SER A 334 13.90 26.66 21.95
C SER A 334 14.17 27.10 23.38
N ALA A 335 15.11 26.42 24.02
CA ALA A 335 15.62 26.82 25.32
C ALA A 335 16.37 28.16 25.26
N ARG A 336 16.38 28.87 26.37
CA ARG A 336 17.06 30.17 26.49
C ARG A 336 18.34 30.05 27.32
N PRO A 337 19.41 30.76 26.97
CA PRO A 337 20.57 30.90 27.84
C PRO A 337 20.15 31.62 29.12
N ALA A 338 20.58 31.12 30.27
CA ALA A 338 20.44 31.79 31.55
C ALA A 338 21.77 31.76 32.29
N GLY A 339 22.15 32.90 32.87
CA GLY A 339 23.31 32.97 33.76
C GLY A 339 23.03 32.14 35.01
N ILE A 340 23.90 31.18 35.29
CA ILE A 340 23.87 30.45 36.57
C ILE A 340 24.55 31.36 37.59
N GLY A 341 23.81 31.77 38.62
CA GLY A 341 24.29 32.73 39.62
C GLY A 341 25.67 32.35 40.17
N GLY A 342 26.65 33.23 39.98
CA GLY A 342 28.00 33.10 40.52
C GLY A 342 29.02 32.35 39.66
N GLN A 343 28.67 31.84 38.47
CA GLN A 343 29.62 31.18 37.56
C GLN A 343 29.55 31.76 36.14
N ALA A 344 30.70 31.80 35.45
CA ALA A 344 30.82 32.23 34.05
C ALA A 344 30.22 31.25 33.03
N GLN A 345 29.54 30.20 33.50
CA GLN A 345 28.98 29.14 32.66
C GLN A 345 27.49 29.42 32.44
N MET A 346 27.11 29.61 31.18
CA MET A 346 25.73 29.83 30.77
C MET A 346 24.98 28.49 30.80
N GLY A 347 23.97 28.39 31.65
CA GLY A 347 23.02 27.28 31.64
C GLY A 347 22.00 27.44 30.52
N ILE A 348 21.35 26.34 30.15
CA ILE A 348 20.25 26.34 29.18
C ILE A 348 18.96 26.03 29.97
N ILE A 349 17.97 26.93 29.90
CA ILE A 349 16.65 26.72 30.53
C ILE A 349 15.64 26.36 29.43
N PRO A 350 15.14 25.11 29.41
CA PRO A 350 14.11 24.70 28.47
C PRO A 350 12.83 25.52 28.60
N LYS A 351 12.15 25.74 27.47
CA LYS A 351 10.83 26.36 27.48
C LYS A 351 9.87 25.47 28.25
N THR A 352 9.11 26.05 29.19
CA THR A 352 8.12 25.31 29.98
C THR A 352 6.72 25.83 29.70
N ILE A 353 5.75 24.92 29.56
CA ILE A 353 4.33 25.20 29.28
C ILE A 353 3.50 24.38 30.26
N ASP A 354 2.70 25.06 31.10
CA ASP A 354 1.90 24.43 32.17
C ASP A 354 2.72 23.46 33.05
N GLY A 355 3.99 23.80 33.32
CA GLY A 355 4.91 22.98 34.11
C GLY A 355 5.59 21.84 33.36
N ILE A 356 5.35 21.68 32.05
CA ILE A 356 5.95 20.65 31.20
C ILE A 356 7.04 21.28 30.32
N SER A 357 8.26 20.73 30.40
CA SER A 357 9.41 21.20 29.61
C SER A 357 9.33 20.72 28.16
N CYS A 358 9.65 21.63 27.23
CA CYS A 358 9.92 21.37 25.82
C CYS A 358 11.36 20.87 25.63
N ASP A 359 11.66 20.38 24.43
CA ASP A 359 13.02 20.02 24.03
C ASP A 359 13.91 21.27 23.97
N ALA A 360 15.20 21.09 24.24
CA ALA A 360 16.14 22.22 24.22
C ALA A 360 16.27 22.84 22.81
N THR A 361 16.17 21.99 21.80
CA THR A 361 16.30 22.32 20.38
C THR A 361 15.18 21.65 19.58
N PRO A 362 14.05 22.34 19.34
CA PRO A 362 12.99 21.85 18.46
C PRO A 362 13.52 21.53 17.07
N THR A 363 13.00 20.47 16.46
CA THR A 363 13.45 19.96 15.16
C THR A 363 12.31 19.94 14.16
N LEU A 364 12.65 20.19 12.89
CA LEU A 364 11.71 19.96 11.79
C LEU A 364 11.66 18.46 11.50
N VAL A 365 10.45 17.89 11.44
CA VAL A 365 10.22 16.47 11.16
C VAL A 365 9.15 16.30 10.09
N GLU A 366 9.19 15.17 9.40
CA GLU A 366 8.12 14.77 8.49
C GLU A 366 6.91 14.25 9.27
N VAL A 367 5.70 14.56 8.79
CA VAL A 367 4.48 14.04 9.37
C VAL A 367 4.34 12.56 9.00
N PRO A 368 4.29 11.63 9.97
CA PRO A 368 4.10 10.21 9.68
C PRO A 368 2.77 9.96 8.96
N ARG A 369 2.82 9.31 7.79
CA ARG A 369 1.63 9.00 7.00
C ARG A 369 1.20 7.55 7.17
N ARG A 370 -0.08 7.36 7.49
CA ARG A 370 -0.72 6.05 7.33
C ARG A 370 -0.53 5.63 5.86
N SER A 371 -0.17 4.38 5.61
CA SER A 371 -0.06 3.91 4.23
C SER A 371 -1.39 4.19 3.52
N VAL A 372 -1.32 4.81 2.34
CA VAL A 372 -2.50 5.14 1.55
C VAL A 372 -3.25 3.85 1.19
N GLY A 373 -2.52 2.72 1.08
CA GLY A 373 -3.11 1.37 0.97
C GLY A 373 -4.11 1.02 2.07
N ALA A 374 -3.87 1.37 3.33
CA ALA A 374 -4.79 1.06 4.43
C ALA A 374 -6.06 1.94 4.46
N ALA A 375 -6.06 3.08 3.76
CA ALA A 375 -7.22 3.95 3.59
C ALA A 375 -8.06 3.54 2.36
N TYR A 376 -7.40 3.14 1.27
CA TYR A 376 -8.06 2.55 0.09
C TYR A 376 -8.72 1.19 0.41
N ALA A 377 -8.04 0.32 1.16
CA ALA A 377 -8.60 -0.95 1.65
C ALA A 377 -9.91 -0.76 2.45
N ARG A 378 -9.99 0.30 3.26
CA ARG A 378 -11.20 0.66 4.02
C ARG A 378 -12.32 1.28 3.19
N THR A 379 -11.99 1.83 2.02
CA THR A 379 -12.96 2.43 1.10
C THR A 379 -13.51 1.38 0.14
N ALA A 380 -12.71 0.40 -0.27
CA ALA A 380 -13.15 -0.73 -1.11
C ALA A 380 -13.99 -1.78 -0.34
N SER A 381 -13.96 -1.76 0.99
CA SER A 381 -14.73 -2.64 1.87
C SER A 381 -16.04 -2.03 2.39
N ARG A 382 -16.40 -0.83 1.95
CA ARG A 382 -17.71 -0.19 2.15
C ARG A 382 -18.47 -0.18 0.83
#